data_AF-A0A6I3KQ22-F1
#
_entry.id   AF-A0A6I3KQ22-F1
#
_cell.length_a   1.000
_cell.length_b   1.000
_cell.length_c   1.000
_cell.angle_alpha   90.00
_cell.angle_beta   90.00
_cell.angle_gamma   90.00
#
_symmetry.space_group_name_H-M   'P 1'
#
loop_
_entity.id
_entity.type
_entity.pdbx_description
1 polymer ?
#
loop_
_entity_poly.entity_id
_entity_poly.type
_entity_poly.pdbx_seq_one_letter_code
_entity_poly.pdbx_strand_id
1 'polypeptide(L)' 'MGLLGGVSAQWGQQASGSGLGLAIVRDLVQLYGGKITLGQSELGGLKARLTLPEFTAWPT' A
#
# COMPACT_ATOMS: atom_id res chain seq x y z
N MET A 1 -0.34 -1.55 -46.48
CA MET A 1 0.00 -0.13 -46.27
C MET A 1 -1.00 0.45 -45.26
N GLY A 2 -0.52 0.91 -44.10
CA GLY A 2 -1.35 1.47 -42.99
C GLY A 2 -1.36 0.55 -41.75
N LEU A 3 -0.25 0.40 -41.04
CA LEU A 3 0.18 1.19 -39.85
C LEU A 3 -0.76 1.11 -38.64
N LEU A 4 -0.26 0.37 -37.63
CA LEU A 4 -0.11 0.73 -36.21
C LEU A 4 -1.33 1.12 -35.36
N GLY A 5 -1.33 0.58 -34.15
CA GLY A 5 -1.54 1.43 -32.97
C GLY A 5 -2.80 1.14 -32.18
N GLY A 6 -2.83 0.00 -31.50
CA GLY A 6 -3.85 -0.30 -30.50
C GLY A 6 -3.31 -1.12 -29.35
N VAL A 7 -2.05 -0.93 -28.95
CA VAL A 7 -1.56 -1.42 -27.66
C VAL A 7 -2.31 -0.65 -26.58
N SER A 8 -3.43 -1.20 -26.13
CA SER A 8 -4.00 -0.87 -24.83
C SER A 8 -3.12 -1.54 -23.79
N ALA A 9 -1.99 -0.90 -23.50
CA ALA A 9 -1.17 -1.29 -22.38
C ALA A 9 -1.94 -0.88 -21.12
N GLN A 10 -2.77 -1.80 -20.65
CA GLN A 10 -3.34 -1.78 -19.31
C GLN A 10 -2.20 -2.01 -18.32
N TRP A 11 -1.37 -1.00 -18.10
CA TRP A 11 -0.44 -0.97 -16.97
C TRP A 11 -1.27 -0.69 -15.72
N GLY A 12 -2.12 -1.65 -15.36
CA GLY A 12 -2.52 -1.78 -13.98
C GLY A 12 -1.25 -2.12 -13.22
N GLN A 13 -0.69 -1.13 -12.54
CA GLN A 13 0.33 -1.33 -11.52
C GLN A 13 -0.33 -2.09 -10.35
N GLN A 14 -0.77 -3.32 -10.60
CA GLN A 14 -1.19 -4.26 -9.58
C GLN A 14 0.09 -4.71 -8.92
N ALA A 15 0.46 -4.01 -7.85
CA ALA A 15 1.56 -4.38 -6.98
C ALA A 15 1.42 -5.88 -6.66
N SER A 16 2.35 -6.67 -7.21
CA SER A 16 2.41 -8.12 -7.07
C SER A 16 2.35 -8.53 -5.61
N GLY A 17 1.32 -9.31 -5.29
CA GLY A 17 0.99 -9.82 -3.97
C GLY A 17 -0.53 -9.80 -3.87
N SER A 18 -1.15 -10.87 -3.34
CA SER A 18 -2.61 -11.10 -3.30
C SER A 18 -3.48 -9.96 -2.72
N GLY A 19 -2.91 -8.83 -2.29
CA GLY A 19 -3.62 -7.65 -1.78
C GLY A 19 -4.19 -7.85 -0.38
N LEU A 20 -4.44 -9.10 0.03
CA LEU A 20 -5.07 -9.46 1.30
C LEU A 20 -4.27 -9.00 2.52
N GLY A 21 -2.97 -9.34 2.61
CA GLY A 21 -2.18 -9.02 3.80
C GLY A 21 -2.10 -7.51 4.07
N LEU A 22 -1.92 -6.72 3.02
CA LEU A 22 -1.88 -5.26 3.12
C LEU A 22 -3.28 -4.65 3.31
N ALA A 23 -4.32 -5.25 2.73
CA ALA A 23 -5.71 -4.83 2.97
C ALA A 23 -6.10 -5.01 4.44
N ILE A 24 -5.74 -6.13 5.06
CA ILE A 24 -5.96 -6.39 6.49
C ILE A 24 -5.22 -5.36 7.34
N VAL A 25 -3.94 -5.12 7.05
CA VAL A 25 -3.16 -4.12 7.80
C VAL A 25 -3.78 -2.73 7.63
N ARG A 26 -4.21 -2.34 6.43
CA ARG A 26 -4.84 -1.04 6.20
C ARG A 26 -6.17 -0.91 6.96
N ASP A 27 -6.94 -1.98 7.07
CA ASP A 27 -8.18 -2.01 7.85
C ASP A 27 -7.89 -1.83 9.34
N LEU A 28 -6.98 -2.64 9.89
CA LEU A 28 -6.55 -2.54 11.30
C LEU A 28 -6.02 -1.15 11.63
N VAL A 29 -5.15 -0.60 10.79
CA VAL A 29 -4.54 0.70 11.03
C VAL A 29 -5.59 1.81 11.04
N GLN A 30 -6.59 1.76 10.15
CA GLN A 30 -7.71 2.69 10.18
C GLN A 30 -8.59 2.50 11.42
N LEU A 31 -8.85 1.26 11.82
CA LEU A 31 -9.62 0.93 13.03
C LEU A 31 -8.97 1.53 14.28
N TYR A 32 -7.64 1.47 14.37
CA TYR A 32 -6.87 2.08 15.46
C TYR A 32 -6.64 3.59 15.29
N GLY A 33 -7.27 4.25 14.31
CA GLY A 33 -7.11 5.69 14.06
C GLY A 33 -5.72 6.09 13.54
N GLY A 34 -4.95 5.12 13.05
CA GLY A 34 -3.64 5.33 12.44
C GLY A 34 -3.70 5.53 10.91
N LYS A 35 -2.52 5.63 10.31
CA LYS A 35 -2.33 5.81 8.87
C LYS A 35 -1.19 4.94 8.37
N ILE A 36 -1.40 4.27 7.23
CA ILE A 36 -0.35 3.54 6.51
C ILE A 36 -0.11 4.18 5.14
N THR A 37 1.16 4.29 4.74
CA THR A 37 1.60 4.79 3.44
C THR A 37 2.60 3.84 2.83
N LEU A 38 2.57 3.71 1.50
CA LEU A 38 3.43 2.83 0.74
C LEU A 38 4.19 3.66 -0.29
N GLY A 39 5.47 3.37 -0.43
CA GLY A 39 6.33 4.00 -1.41
C GLY A 39 7.43 3.08 -1.85
N GLN A 40 8.32 3.61 -2.69
CA GLN A 40 9.50 2.90 -3.13
C GLN A 40 10.61 3.03 -2.08
N SER A 41 11.33 1.94 -1.80
CA SER A 41 12.49 1.96 -0.91
C SER A 41 13.75 2.38 -1.68
N GLU A 42 14.65 3.12 -1.02
CA GLU A 42 15.96 3.52 -1.57
C GLU A 42 16.88 2.32 -1.81
N LEU A 43 16.63 1.21 -1.09
CA LEU A 43 17.34 -0.07 -1.28
C LEU A 43 16.70 -0.97 -2.36
N GLY A 44 15.66 -0.48 -3.05
CA GLY A 44 14.82 -1.29 -3.92
C GLY A 44 13.67 -1.97 -3.17
N GLY A 45 12.56 -2.22 -3.85
CA GLY A 45 11.35 -2.83 -3.28
C GLY A 45 10.39 -1.84 -2.62
N LEU A 46 9.56 -2.33 -1.69
CA LEU A 46 8.45 -1.61 -1.06
C LEU A 46 8.86 -1.03 0.31
N LYS A 47 8.60 0.27 0.52
CA LYS A 47 8.69 0.94 1.82
C LYS A 47 7.29 1.16 2.37
N ALA A 48 6.96 0.51 3.48
CA ALA A 48 5.73 0.76 4.22
C ALA A 48 6.03 1.64 5.44
N ARG A 49 5.26 2.72 5.60
CA ARG A 49 5.32 3.59 6.78
C ARG A 49 3.97 3.58 7.47
N LEU A 50 4.00 3.20 8.74
CA LEU A 50 2.86 3.15 9.64
C LEU A 50 2.98 4.24 10.70
N THR A 51 1.90 4.99 10.90
CA THR A 51 1.72 5.96 11.98
C THR A 51 0.51 5.52 12.80
N LEU A 52 0.69 5.31 14.10
CA LEU A 52 -0.40 5.00 15.04
C LEU A 52 -0.54 6.16 16.03
N PRO A 53 -1.74 6.47 16.51
CA PRO A 53 -1.92 7.40 17.62
C PRO A 53 -1.21 6.86 18.87
N GLU A 54 -0.83 7.76 19.77
CA GLU A 54 -0.22 7.39 21.05
C GLU A 54 -1.16 6.47 21.82
N PHE A 55 -0.71 5.24 22.06
CA PHE A 55 -1.40 4.36 22.99
C PHE A 55 -1.14 4.90 24.39
N THR A 56 -2.08 5.68 24.92
CA THR A 56 -2.09 6.00 26.35
C THR A 56 -2.35 4.69 27.08
N ALA A 57 -1.27 4.08 27.58
CA ALA A 57 -1.36 2.89 28.41
C ALA A 57 -2.28 3.19 29.60
N TRP A 58 -3.20 2.28 29.86
CA TRP A 58 -4.13 2.36 30.98
C TRP A 58 -3.35 2.63 32.30
N PRO A 59 -3.80 3.56 33.15
CA PRO A 59 -3.27 3.70 34.50
C PRO A 59 -3.82 2.56 35.35
N THR A 60 -2.97 1.59 35.70
CA THR A 60 -3.24 0.60 36.76
C THR A 60 -3.37 1.26 38.12
#